data_AF-A0A3C0UNP0-F1
#
_entry.id   AF-A0A3C0UNP0-F1
#
_cell.length_a   1.000
_cell.length_b   1.000
_cell.length_c   1.000
_cell.angle_alpha   90.00
_cell.angle_beta   90.00
_cell.angle_gamma   90.00
#
_symmetry.space_group_name_H-M   'P 1'
#
loop_
_entity.id
_entity.type
_entity.pdbx_description
1 polymer ?
#
loop_
_entity_poly.entity_id
_entity_poly.type
_entity_poly.pdbx_seq_one_letter_code
_entity_poly.pdbx_strand_id
1 'polypeptide(L)'
;MELFNLDRPIIELASSQERGSWNVRHALEGVQIFGGIGSGKTSGSGRMLALKYLAQGFGGLVLTVKPDEKQAWQEYCRLTGRERDLLVLEPNGAHRFNFLQYESQQSQHSITENIVEVLKTVIRAGEAKDSGKSDDAFWETALDMLIFNVIDLCQLAYGKLSLQQMYDIVQTIPKSHEQLQTSANEGEAKAFQQAFEAARKRVTENMDEWFNRLPAPKQA
;
A
#
# COMPACT_ATOMS: atom_id res chain seq x y z
N MET A 1 22.67 19.57 4.86
CA MET A 1 22.45 18.29 4.15
C MET A 1 23.83 17.67 3.98
N GLU A 2 24.16 16.62 4.73
CA GLU A 2 25.40 15.90 4.45
C GLU A 2 25.26 15.22 3.08
N LEU A 3 26.21 15.51 2.19
CA LEU A 3 26.23 14.91 0.85
C LEU A 3 26.64 13.45 0.96
N PHE A 4 25.83 12.54 0.41
CA PHE A 4 26.18 11.12 0.35
C PHE A 4 27.41 10.90 -0.54
N ASN A 5 28.44 10.23 -0.02
CA ASN A 5 29.61 9.86 -0.82
C ASN A 5 29.30 8.62 -1.68
N LEU A 6 29.00 8.85 -2.96
CA LEU A 6 28.67 7.80 -3.92
C LEU A 6 29.85 6.88 -4.27
N ASP A 7 31.09 7.36 -4.10
CA ASP A 7 32.29 6.61 -4.44
C ASP A 7 32.82 5.81 -3.24
N ARG A 8 32.11 5.82 -2.11
CA ARG A 8 32.41 4.98 -0.94
C ARG A 8 32.33 3.50 -1.33
N PRO A 9 33.41 2.71 -1.14
CA PRO A 9 33.40 1.28 -1.43
C PRO A 9 32.58 0.51 -0.39
N ILE A 10 31.79 -0.45 -0.87
CA ILE A 10 30.94 -1.33 -0.07
C ILE A 10 31.46 -2.78 -0.14
N ILE A 11 31.89 -3.23 -1.32
CA ILE A 11 32.46 -4.56 -1.56
C ILE A 11 33.79 -4.41 -2.29
N GLU A 12 34.81 -5.09 -1.79
CA GLU A 12 36.08 -5.22 -2.50
C GLU A 12 35.99 -6.39 -3.48
N LEU A 13 36.31 -6.12 -4.75
CA LEU A 13 36.35 -7.10 -5.83
C LEU A 13 37.80 -7.24 -6.25
N ALA A 14 38.55 -8.08 -5.54
CA ALA A 14 39.95 -8.34 -5.83
C ALA A 14 40.12 -9.66 -6.59
N SER A 15 40.91 -9.63 -7.65
CA SER A 15 41.45 -10.79 -8.35
C SER A 15 42.98 -10.81 -8.21
N SER A 16 43.63 -11.85 -8.72
CA SER A 16 45.09 -11.93 -8.77
C SER A 16 45.73 -10.89 -9.68
N GLN A 17 44.95 -10.26 -10.58
CA GLN A 17 45.44 -9.31 -11.57
C GLN A 17 44.97 -7.88 -11.33
N GLU A 18 43.79 -7.70 -10.71
CA GLU A 18 43.17 -6.39 -10.55
C GLU A 18 42.44 -6.26 -9.21
N ARG A 19 42.35 -5.02 -8.71
CA ARG A 19 41.51 -4.67 -7.57
C ARG A 19 40.47 -3.64 -8.01
N GLY A 20 39.21 -4.03 -7.92
CA GLY A 20 38.06 -3.15 -8.10
C GLY A 20 37.24 -3.03 -6.82
N SER A 21 36.27 -2.11 -6.85
CA SER A 21 35.31 -1.95 -5.75
C SER A 21 33.90 -1.73 -6.26
N TRP A 22 32.95 -2.39 -5.61
CA TRP A 22 31.54 -2.05 -5.70
C TRP A 22 31.25 -0.90 -4.75
N ASN A 23 30.87 0.28 -5.26
CA ASN A 23 30.60 1.47 -4.44
C ASN A 23 29.10 1.73 -4.27
N VAL A 24 28.75 2.78 -3.53
CA VAL A 24 27.36 3.22 -3.34
C VAL A 24 26.70 3.56 -4.68
N ARG A 25 27.41 4.19 -5.62
CA ARG A 25 26.89 4.51 -6.96
C ARG A 25 26.37 3.26 -7.67
N HIS A 26 27.19 2.20 -7.76
CA HIS A 26 26.78 0.94 -8.38
C HIS A 26 25.56 0.32 -7.69
N ALA A 27 25.47 0.43 -6.36
CA ALA A 27 24.33 -0.08 -5.61
C ALA A 27 22.99 0.62 -5.96
N LEU A 28 23.06 1.90 -6.37
CA LEU A 28 21.89 2.69 -6.75
C LEU A 28 21.48 2.51 -8.22
N GLU A 29 22.35 1.92 -9.05
CA GLU A 29 22.07 1.61 -10.46
C GLU A 29 21.31 0.28 -10.63
N GLY A 30 21.13 -0.48 -9.54
CA GLY A 30 20.45 -1.77 -9.52
C GLY A 30 21.39 -2.96 -9.72
N VAL A 31 20.99 -4.12 -9.20
CA VAL A 31 21.78 -5.37 -9.29
C VAL A 31 20.90 -6.51 -9.77
N GLN A 32 21.35 -7.20 -10.81
CA GLN A 32 20.70 -8.40 -11.33
C GLN A 32 21.61 -9.61 -11.12
N ILE A 33 21.06 -10.68 -10.52
CA ILE A 33 21.78 -11.94 -10.28
C ILE A 33 21.16 -13.03 -11.16
N PHE A 34 21.98 -13.68 -11.99
CA PHE A 34 21.58 -14.78 -12.86
C PHE A 34 22.10 -16.13 -12.33
N GLY A 35 21.41 -17.23 -12.66
CA GLY A 35 21.83 -18.58 -12.33
C GLY A 35 20.69 -19.58 -12.20
N GLY A 36 20.99 -20.88 -12.35
CA GLY A 36 20.02 -21.97 -12.20
C GLY A 36 19.57 -22.20 -10.74
N ILE A 37 18.59 -23.08 -10.54
CA ILE A 37 18.22 -23.54 -9.20
C ILE A 37 19.44 -24.23 -8.56
N GLY A 38 19.71 -23.96 -7.29
CA GLY A 38 20.87 -24.52 -6.58
C GLY A 38 22.22 -23.85 -6.89
N SER A 39 22.29 -22.87 -7.80
CA SER A 39 23.56 -22.20 -8.15
C SER A 39 24.10 -21.22 -7.10
N GLY A 40 23.54 -21.21 -5.89
CA GLY A 40 23.99 -20.33 -4.80
C GLY A 40 23.58 -18.86 -4.91
N LYS A 41 22.57 -18.48 -5.71
CA LYS A 41 22.12 -17.07 -5.83
C LYS A 41 21.75 -16.44 -4.48
N THR A 42 20.96 -17.15 -3.68
CA THR A 42 20.50 -16.66 -2.37
C THR A 42 21.61 -16.74 -1.32
N SER A 43 22.30 -17.87 -1.23
CA SER A 43 23.31 -18.12 -0.18
C SER A 43 24.66 -17.43 -0.43
N GLY A 44 24.99 -17.16 -1.69
CA GLY A 44 26.21 -16.49 -2.14
C GLY A 44 25.99 -15.00 -2.35
N SER A 45 25.77 -14.59 -3.59
CA SER A 45 25.70 -13.18 -3.99
C SER A 45 24.60 -12.40 -3.28
N GLY A 46 23.40 -12.98 -3.13
CA GLY A 46 22.28 -12.37 -2.42
C GLY A 46 22.62 -12.05 -0.96
N ARG A 47 23.10 -13.06 -0.21
CA ARG A 47 23.55 -12.89 1.19
C ARG A 47 24.66 -11.85 1.32
N MET A 48 25.66 -11.87 0.43
CA MET A 48 26.77 -10.92 0.45
C MET A 48 26.26 -9.48 0.32
N LEU A 49 25.41 -9.22 -0.69
CA LEU A 49 24.85 -7.89 -0.91
C LEU A 49 23.97 -7.44 0.26
N ALA A 50 23.09 -8.32 0.76
CA ALA A 50 22.21 -8.02 1.89
C ALA A 50 22.99 -7.55 3.12
N LEU A 51 23.99 -8.34 3.55
CA LEU A 51 24.79 -8.02 4.73
C LEU A 51 25.57 -6.71 4.55
N LYS A 52 26.11 -6.48 3.34
CA LYS A 52 26.88 -5.28 3.05
C LYS A 52 25.99 -4.04 2.99
N TYR A 53 24.80 -4.13 2.41
CA TYR A 53 23.85 -3.01 2.35
C TYR A 53 23.31 -2.67 3.74
N LEU A 54 22.90 -3.67 4.52
CA LEU A 54 22.43 -3.48 5.90
C LEU A 54 23.50 -2.82 6.79
N ALA A 55 24.76 -3.28 6.68
CA ALA A 55 25.89 -2.71 7.41
C ALA A 55 26.22 -1.26 6.98
N GLN A 56 25.86 -0.86 5.77
CA GLN A 56 25.99 0.53 5.28
C GLN A 56 24.80 1.42 5.62
N GLY A 57 23.83 0.92 6.39
CA GLY A 57 22.66 1.70 6.79
C GLY A 57 21.53 1.69 5.77
N PHE A 58 21.61 0.89 4.70
CA PHE A 58 20.58 0.86 3.67
C PHE A 58 19.28 0.29 4.27
N GLY A 59 18.16 0.82 3.80
CA GLY A 59 16.81 0.27 4.02
C GLY A 59 16.25 -0.25 2.69
N GLY A 60 15.24 -1.12 2.77
CA GLY A 60 14.61 -1.66 1.57
C GLY A 60 13.44 -2.59 1.87
N LEU A 61 12.71 -2.95 0.81
CA LEU A 61 11.64 -3.94 0.83
C LEU A 61 12.19 -5.29 0.36
N VAL A 62 11.98 -6.33 1.17
CA VAL A 62 12.34 -7.71 0.84
C VAL A 62 11.07 -8.49 0.56
N LEU A 63 10.93 -8.96 -0.68
CA LEU A 63 9.84 -9.83 -1.09
C LEU A 63 10.28 -11.29 -0.95
N THR A 64 9.72 -11.99 0.04
CA THR A 64 10.04 -13.39 0.33
C THR A 64 9.09 -14.34 -0.38
N VAL A 65 9.62 -15.40 -0.99
CA VAL A 65 8.84 -16.49 -1.61
C VAL A 65 9.09 -17.82 -0.90
N LYS A 66 10.25 -18.02 -0.28
CA LYS A 66 10.59 -19.27 0.42
C LYS A 66 10.38 -19.15 1.93
N PRO A 67 9.96 -20.22 2.60
CA PRO A 67 9.64 -20.19 4.04
C PRO A 67 10.86 -19.85 4.93
N ASP A 68 12.08 -20.17 4.49
CA ASP A 68 13.33 -19.94 5.21
C ASP A 68 13.88 -18.51 5.07
N GLU A 69 13.39 -17.73 4.10
CA GLU A 69 13.92 -16.38 3.82
C GLU A 69 13.69 -15.41 4.97
N LYS A 70 12.55 -15.51 5.67
CA LYS A 70 12.28 -14.70 6.86
C LYS A 70 13.37 -14.89 7.92
N GLN A 71 13.70 -16.15 8.24
CA GLN A 71 14.71 -16.49 9.25
C GLN A 71 16.09 -16.02 8.80
N ALA A 72 16.41 -16.16 7.51
CA ALA A 72 17.68 -15.67 6.95
C ALA A 72 17.82 -14.15 7.10
N TRP A 73 16.76 -13.37 6.81
CA TRP A 73 16.80 -11.92 6.95
C TRP A 73 16.82 -11.45 8.41
N GLN A 74 16.12 -12.14 9.32
CA GLN A 74 16.25 -11.92 10.75
C GLN A 74 17.72 -12.08 11.20
N GLU A 75 18.38 -13.14 10.73
CA GLU A 75 19.80 -13.37 11.01
C GLU A 75 20.69 -12.29 10.38
N TYR A 76 20.41 -11.83 9.16
CA TYR A 76 21.18 -10.76 8.52
C TYR A 76 21.07 -9.44 9.28
N CYS A 77 19.86 -9.09 9.73
CA CYS A 77 19.63 -7.93 10.60
C CYS A 77 20.38 -8.06 11.93
N ARG A 78 20.37 -9.26 12.54
CA ARG A 78 21.13 -9.55 13.77
C ARG A 78 22.64 -9.37 13.58
N LEU A 79 23.20 -9.95 12.52
CA LEU A 79 24.62 -9.85 12.20
C LEU A 79 25.08 -8.41 11.90
N THR A 80 24.16 -7.53 11.52
CA THR A 80 24.45 -6.14 11.15
C THR A 80 23.96 -5.11 12.18
N GLY A 81 23.40 -5.57 13.31
CA GLY A 81 22.87 -4.70 14.37
C GLY A 81 21.60 -3.92 13.99
N ARG A 82 20.86 -4.39 12.99
CA ARG A 82 19.66 -3.75 12.42
C ARG A 82 18.34 -4.43 12.82
N GLU A 83 18.35 -5.28 13.84
CA GLU A 83 17.14 -6.03 14.30
C GLU A 83 15.97 -5.12 14.64
N ARG A 84 16.24 -3.94 15.21
CA ARG A 84 15.21 -2.97 15.61
C ARG A 84 14.53 -2.28 14.44
N ASP A 85 15.14 -2.33 13.26
CA ASP A 85 14.62 -1.70 12.04
C ASP A 85 13.81 -2.71 11.19
N LEU A 86 13.78 -3.98 11.59
CA LEU A 86 13.12 -5.04 10.85
C LEU A 86 11.60 -5.04 11.13
N LEU A 87 10.83 -4.75 10.09
CA LEU A 87 9.37 -4.89 10.09
C LEU A 87 8.97 -6.11 9.26
N VAL A 88 8.26 -7.05 9.89
CA VAL A 88 7.76 -8.26 9.21
C VAL A 88 6.27 -8.12 8.94
N LEU A 89 5.90 -8.08 7.65
CA LEU A 89 4.52 -8.14 7.18
C LEU A 89 4.17 -9.58 6.82
N GLU A 90 3.31 -10.21 7.61
CA GLU A 90 2.86 -11.59 7.40
C GLU A 90 1.41 -11.77 7.88
N PRO A 91 0.68 -12.78 7.37
CA PRO A 91 -0.65 -13.12 7.86
C PRO A 91 -0.63 -13.32 9.38
N ASN A 92 -1.56 -12.69 10.09
CA ASN A 92 -1.66 -12.76 11.56
C ASN A 92 -0.42 -12.24 12.33
N GLY A 93 0.55 -11.59 11.69
CA GLY A 93 1.73 -11.01 12.35
C GLY A 93 1.41 -9.79 13.22
N ALA A 94 2.43 -9.11 13.74
CA ALA A 94 2.26 -7.87 14.52
C ALA A 94 2.03 -6.63 13.65
N HIS A 95 2.66 -6.57 12.48
CA HIS A 95 2.60 -5.40 11.61
C HIS A 95 1.53 -5.56 10.51
N ARG A 96 0.85 -4.47 10.19
CA ARG A 96 -0.11 -4.36 9.10
C ARG A 96 0.16 -3.07 8.34
N PHE A 97 -0.09 -3.10 7.03
CA PHE A 97 0.04 -1.91 6.19
C PHE A 97 -1.27 -1.68 5.45
N ASN A 98 -1.90 -0.55 5.72
CA ASN A 98 -3.10 -0.11 5.02
C ASN A 98 -2.69 0.84 3.89
N PHE A 99 -2.38 0.26 2.72
CA PHE A 99 -1.93 1.00 1.56
C PHE A 99 -2.97 2.02 1.07
N LEU A 100 -4.27 1.70 1.18
CA LEU A 100 -5.35 2.61 0.81
C LEU A 100 -5.35 3.89 1.66
N GLN A 101 -5.16 3.74 2.97
CA GLN A 101 -5.03 4.90 3.87
C GLN A 101 -3.77 5.71 3.55
N TYR A 102 -2.65 5.03 3.32
CA TYR A 102 -1.38 5.68 3.01
C TYR A 102 -1.48 6.56 1.74
N GLU A 103 -2.01 6.02 0.65
CA GLU A 103 -2.21 6.74 -0.61
C GLU A 103 -3.24 7.89 -0.47
N SER A 104 -4.29 7.67 0.31
CA SER A 104 -5.30 8.71 0.57
C SER A 104 -4.74 9.94 1.32
N GLN A 105 -3.67 9.77 2.10
CA GLN A 105 -3.05 10.85 2.87
C GLN A 105 -1.94 11.59 2.11
N GLN A 106 -1.24 10.90 1.22
CA GLN A 106 -0.16 11.49 0.42
C GLN A 106 -0.68 12.47 -0.64
N SER A 107 -1.89 12.26 -1.12
CA SER A 107 -2.53 13.10 -2.12
C SER A 107 -3.20 14.30 -1.44
N GLN A 108 -2.54 15.48 -1.47
CA GLN A 108 -3.12 16.76 -1.01
C GLN A 108 -4.49 17.06 -1.65
N HIS A 109 -4.74 16.47 -2.81
CA HIS A 109 -6.03 16.42 -3.50
C HIS A 109 -6.26 14.95 -3.86
N SER A 110 -6.83 14.16 -2.94
CA SER A 110 -7.10 12.74 -3.19
C SER A 110 -8.10 12.58 -4.32
N ILE A 111 -7.59 12.46 -5.55
CA ILE A 111 -8.39 12.02 -6.68
C ILE A 111 -8.63 10.54 -6.40
N THR A 112 -9.86 10.20 -6.01
CA THR A 112 -10.34 8.84 -5.77
C THR A 112 -9.87 7.86 -6.85
N GLU A 113 -9.71 8.34 -8.08
CA GLU A 113 -9.10 7.64 -9.22
C GLU A 113 -7.74 6.98 -8.92
N ASN A 114 -6.80 7.67 -8.27
CA ASN A 114 -5.48 7.09 -7.95
C ASN A 114 -5.61 5.90 -7.00
N ILE A 115 -6.52 6.00 -6.02
CA ILE A 115 -6.76 4.94 -5.04
C ILE A 115 -7.45 3.76 -5.73
N VAL A 116 -8.39 4.02 -6.65
CA VAL A 116 -9.02 3.00 -7.49
C VAL A 116 -7.96 2.28 -8.32
N GLU A 117 -7.03 2.98 -8.96
CA GLU A 117 -5.96 2.39 -9.76
C GLU A 117 -5.02 1.50 -8.93
N VAL A 118 -4.64 1.96 -7.74
CA VAL A 118 -3.83 1.16 -6.80
C VAL A 118 -4.58 -0.11 -6.39
N LEU A 119 -5.87 -0.01 -6.03
CA LEU A 119 -6.67 -1.16 -5.66
C LEU A 119 -6.82 -2.16 -6.82
N LYS A 120 -7.05 -1.66 -8.04
CA LYS A 120 -7.08 -2.48 -9.26
C LYS A 120 -5.78 -3.21 -9.50
N THR A 121 -4.65 -2.53 -9.33
CA THR A 121 -3.33 -3.14 -9.49
C THR A 121 -3.17 -4.32 -8.53
N VAL A 122 -3.63 -4.17 -7.28
CA VAL A 122 -3.61 -5.26 -6.29
C VAL A 122 -4.54 -6.41 -6.67
N ILE A 123 -5.78 -6.12 -7.11
CA ILE A 123 -6.73 -7.14 -7.57
C ILE A 123 -6.13 -7.94 -8.73
N ARG A 124 -5.62 -7.26 -9.76
CA ARG A 124 -5.00 -7.87 -10.94
C ARG A 124 -3.73 -8.65 -10.62
N ALA A 125 -2.95 -8.24 -9.63
CA ALA A 125 -1.78 -8.99 -9.18
C ALA A 125 -2.16 -10.29 -8.45
N GLY A 126 -3.36 -10.36 -7.86
CA GLY A 126 -3.91 -11.56 -7.21
C GLY A 126 -4.59 -12.54 -8.17
N GLU A 127 -5.03 -12.07 -9.34
CA GLU A 127 -5.61 -12.91 -10.39
C GLU A 127 -4.51 -13.69 -11.11
N ALA A 128 -4.48 -15.02 -10.93
CA ALA A 128 -3.73 -15.89 -11.82
C ALA A 128 -4.27 -15.69 -13.25
N LYS A 129 -3.39 -15.53 -14.25
CA LYS A 129 -3.76 -15.28 -15.66
C LYS A 129 -4.77 -16.31 -16.16
N ASP A 130 -6.07 -16.02 -16.02
CA ASP A 130 -7.13 -16.82 -16.61
C ASP A 130 -7.50 -16.19 -17.95
N SER A 131 -7.21 -16.92 -19.02
CA SER A 131 -7.28 -16.44 -20.39
C SER A 131 -8.68 -16.68 -20.97
N GLY A 132 -9.66 -15.86 -20.61
CA GLY A 132 -11.04 -15.98 -21.10
C GLY A 132 -11.73 -14.64 -21.33
N LYS A 133 -11.50 -14.02 -22.50
CA LYS A 133 -12.11 -12.75 -22.92
C LYS A 133 -13.52 -12.95 -23.48
N SER A 134 -14.52 -12.21 -22.97
CA SER A 134 -15.51 -11.49 -23.81
C SER A 134 -16.45 -10.56 -23.02
N ASP A 135 -16.79 -10.88 -21.76
CA ASP A 135 -17.76 -10.10 -20.96
C ASP A 135 -17.13 -9.19 -19.90
N ASP A 136 -15.78 -9.17 -19.83
CA ASP A 136 -15.03 -8.55 -18.74
C ASP A 136 -15.21 -7.03 -18.68
N ALA A 137 -15.29 -6.33 -19.82
CA ALA A 137 -15.28 -4.87 -19.85
C ALA A 137 -16.50 -4.22 -19.17
N PHE A 138 -17.67 -4.87 -19.24
CA PHE A 138 -18.88 -4.38 -18.57
C PHE A 138 -18.77 -4.58 -17.05
N TRP A 139 -18.32 -5.75 -16.61
CA TRP A 139 -18.11 -6.05 -15.20
C TRP A 139 -17.00 -5.20 -14.59
N GLU A 140 -15.92 -4.94 -15.33
CA GLU A 140 -14.86 -4.01 -14.93
C GLU A 140 -15.44 -2.60 -14.74
N THR A 141 -16.22 -2.07 -15.69
CA THR A 141 -16.79 -0.72 -15.57
C THR A 141 -17.76 -0.58 -14.39
N ALA A 142 -18.61 -1.58 -14.15
CA ALA A 142 -19.53 -1.56 -13.01
C ALA A 142 -18.80 -1.69 -11.68
N LEU A 143 -17.76 -2.54 -11.62
CA LEU A 143 -16.89 -2.68 -10.46
C LEU A 143 -16.15 -1.38 -10.17
N ASP A 144 -15.68 -0.68 -11.20
CA ASP A 144 -15.01 0.62 -11.08
C ASP A 144 -15.91 1.66 -10.43
N MET A 145 -17.14 1.78 -10.94
CA MET A 145 -18.13 2.68 -10.36
C MET A 145 -18.43 2.32 -8.91
N LEU A 146 -18.56 1.03 -8.58
CA LEU A 146 -18.79 0.59 -7.20
C LEU A 146 -17.63 0.98 -6.29
N ILE A 147 -16.40 0.65 -6.67
CA ILE A 147 -15.19 0.95 -5.89
C ILE A 147 -15.07 2.47 -5.68
N PHE A 148 -15.24 3.26 -6.74
CA PHE A 148 -15.17 4.72 -6.68
C PHE A 148 -16.17 5.29 -5.67
N ASN A 149 -17.45 4.94 -5.79
CA ASN A 149 -18.49 5.44 -4.89
C ASN A 149 -18.29 5.00 -3.43
N VAL A 150 -17.77 3.79 -3.21
CA VAL A 150 -17.51 3.29 -1.86
C VAL A 150 -16.31 3.99 -1.21
N ILE A 151 -15.27 4.30 -1.99
CA ILE A 151 -14.13 5.10 -1.51
C ILE A 151 -14.60 6.49 -1.09
N ASP A 152 -15.35 7.18 -1.95
CA ASP A 152 -15.90 8.51 -1.65
C ASP A 152 -16.75 8.48 -0.39
N LEU A 153 -17.64 7.49 -0.27
CA LEU A 153 -18.46 7.31 0.93
C LEU A 153 -17.61 7.13 2.18
N CYS A 154 -16.54 6.31 2.13
CA CYS A 154 -15.63 6.13 3.26
C CYS A 154 -14.90 7.43 3.64
N GLN A 155 -14.42 8.18 2.64
CA GLN A 155 -13.73 9.44 2.87
C GLN A 155 -14.66 10.48 3.48
N LEU A 156 -15.87 10.64 2.94
CA LEU A 156 -16.88 11.57 3.45
C LEU A 156 -17.35 11.17 4.86
N ALA A 157 -17.59 9.87 5.10
CA ALA A 157 -18.09 9.39 6.38
C ALA A 157 -17.02 9.47 7.49
N TYR A 158 -15.83 8.95 7.21
CA TYR A 158 -14.86 8.63 8.25
C TYR A 158 -13.53 9.39 8.11
N GLY A 159 -13.24 9.97 6.95
CA GLY A 159 -11.92 10.56 6.65
C GLY A 159 -10.78 9.54 6.69
N LYS A 160 -11.10 8.25 6.65
CA LYS A 160 -10.17 7.13 6.63
C LYS A 160 -10.70 6.03 5.71
N LEU A 161 -9.80 5.25 5.15
CA LEU A 161 -10.10 4.22 4.18
C LEU A 161 -9.46 2.89 4.60
N SER A 162 -10.21 1.80 4.52
CA SER A 162 -9.68 0.44 4.68
C SER A 162 -10.48 -0.57 3.88
N LEU A 163 -9.82 -1.63 3.43
CA LEU A 163 -10.45 -2.71 2.66
C LEU A 163 -11.61 -3.36 3.40
N GLN A 164 -11.47 -3.59 4.71
CA GLN A 164 -12.53 -4.19 5.52
C GLN A 164 -13.78 -3.31 5.55
N GLN A 165 -13.61 -2.00 5.79
CA GLN A 165 -14.74 -1.07 5.80
C GLN A 165 -15.44 -1.00 4.43
N MET A 166 -14.66 -0.96 3.34
CA MET A 166 -15.21 -0.98 1.99
C MET A 166 -16.02 -2.27 1.76
N TYR A 167 -15.47 -3.42 2.16
CA TYR A 167 -16.14 -4.71 2.05
C TYR A 167 -17.45 -4.76 2.85
N ASP A 168 -17.42 -4.34 4.11
CA ASP A 168 -18.61 -4.34 4.99
C ASP A 168 -19.72 -3.42 4.44
N ILE A 169 -19.34 -2.26 3.90
CA ILE A 169 -20.27 -1.34 3.23
C ILE A 169 -20.87 -2.02 2.01
N VAL A 170 -20.07 -2.58 1.11
CA VAL A 170 -20.54 -3.23 -0.13
C VAL A 170 -21.50 -4.39 0.18
N GLN A 171 -21.15 -5.24 1.16
CA GLN A 171 -21.98 -6.38 1.57
C GLN A 171 -23.34 -5.98 2.12
N THR A 172 -23.47 -4.74 2.58
CA THR A 172 -24.68 -4.24 3.23
C THR A 172 -25.42 -3.17 2.43
N ILE A 173 -25.04 -2.95 1.17
CA ILE A 173 -25.77 -2.05 0.25
C ILE A 173 -27.23 -2.55 0.11
N PRO A 174 -28.23 -1.67 0.34
CA PRO A 174 -29.63 -2.02 0.13
C PRO A 174 -29.90 -2.44 -1.31
N LYS A 175 -30.61 -3.55 -1.48
CA LYS A 175 -31.09 -3.99 -2.81
C LYS A 175 -32.28 -3.13 -3.24
N SER A 176 -32.59 -3.07 -4.53
CA SER A 176 -33.63 -2.21 -5.10
C SER A 176 -35.03 -2.34 -4.46
N HIS A 177 -35.32 -3.48 -3.82
CA HIS A 177 -36.58 -3.75 -3.11
C HIS A 177 -36.52 -3.45 -1.60
N GLU A 178 -35.34 -3.18 -1.05
CA GLU A 178 -35.15 -2.76 0.34
C GLU A 178 -35.20 -1.23 0.40
N GLN A 179 -36.12 -0.68 1.19
CA GLN A 179 -36.12 0.76 1.47
C GLN A 179 -34.87 1.12 2.27
N LEU A 180 -34.28 2.29 1.95
CA LEU A 180 -33.23 2.90 2.76
C LEU A 180 -33.77 3.17 4.16
N GLN A 181 -33.52 2.26 5.10
CA GLN A 181 -33.83 2.50 6.50
C GLN A 181 -32.89 3.60 7.00
N THR A 182 -33.48 4.76 7.26
CA THR A 182 -32.85 5.99 7.77
C THR A 182 -33.18 6.21 9.26
N SER A 183 -33.84 5.23 9.87
CA SER A 183 -34.11 5.15 11.30
C SER A 183 -33.58 3.82 11.82
N ALA A 184 -32.85 3.87 12.93
CA ALA A 184 -32.41 2.70 13.68
C ALA A 184 -33.64 1.98 14.27
N ASN A 185 -34.36 1.23 13.45
CA ASN A 185 -35.45 0.36 13.92
C ASN A 185 -34.80 -0.89 14.52
N GLU A 186 -34.75 -0.99 15.84
CA GLU A 186 -34.54 -2.16 16.76
C GLU A 186 -33.51 -3.27 16.39
N GLY A 187 -32.84 -3.18 15.26
CA GLY A 187 -31.77 -4.04 14.78
C GLY A 187 -30.50 -3.22 14.57
N GLU A 188 -29.36 -3.92 14.58
CA GLU A 188 -28.04 -3.33 14.41
C GLU A 188 -27.94 -2.63 13.05
N ALA A 189 -27.71 -1.31 13.06
CA ALA A 189 -27.60 -0.52 11.82
C ALA A 189 -26.49 -1.10 10.94
N LYS A 190 -26.80 -1.39 9.68
CA LYS A 190 -25.83 -2.02 8.76
C LYS A 190 -24.68 -1.06 8.43
N ALA A 191 -23.52 -1.59 8.05
CA ALA A 191 -22.32 -0.78 7.77
C ALA A 191 -22.55 0.31 6.71
N PHE A 192 -23.31 0.02 5.64
CA PHE A 192 -23.69 1.03 4.64
C PHE A 192 -24.51 2.18 5.25
N GLN A 193 -25.51 1.87 6.08
CA GLN A 193 -26.38 2.89 6.69
C GLN A 193 -25.58 3.80 7.61
N GLN A 194 -24.73 3.20 8.45
CA GLN A 194 -23.82 3.94 9.33
C GLN A 194 -22.91 4.89 8.55
N ALA A 195 -22.31 4.41 7.45
CA ALA A 195 -21.45 5.22 6.60
C ALA A 195 -22.22 6.35 5.92
N PHE A 196 -23.41 6.05 5.39
CA PHE A 196 -24.25 7.02 4.70
C PHE A 196 -24.73 8.15 5.63
N GLU A 197 -25.21 7.81 6.82
CA GLU A 197 -25.63 8.80 7.82
C GLU A 197 -24.46 9.65 8.32
N ALA A 198 -23.31 9.03 8.57
CA ALA A 198 -22.09 9.74 8.98
C ALA A 198 -21.63 10.72 7.89
N ALA A 199 -21.60 10.28 6.62
CA ALA A 199 -21.27 11.14 5.48
C ALA A 199 -22.27 12.30 5.36
N ARG A 200 -23.58 12.01 5.42
CA ARG A 200 -24.63 13.04 5.35
C ARG A 200 -24.43 14.09 6.44
N LYS A 201 -24.24 13.66 7.69
CA LYS A 201 -24.02 14.56 8.82
C LYS A 201 -22.80 15.46 8.60
N ARG A 202 -21.65 14.88 8.25
CA ARG A 202 -20.40 15.62 8.07
C ARG A 202 -20.46 16.59 6.89
N VAL A 203 -21.10 16.19 5.78
CA VAL A 203 -21.30 17.07 4.62
C VAL A 203 -22.21 18.24 5.00
N THR A 204 -23.31 18.00 5.73
CA THR A 204 -24.18 19.08 6.22
C THR A 204 -23.40 20.05 7.13
N GLU A 205 -22.63 19.53 8.10
CA GLU A 205 -21.78 20.36 8.97
C GLU A 205 -20.78 21.20 8.17
N ASN A 206 -20.09 20.60 7.19
CA ASN A 206 -19.15 21.31 6.32
C ASN A 206 -19.84 22.40 5.46
N MET A 207 -21.04 22.11 4.96
CA MET A 207 -21.84 23.09 4.21
C MET A 207 -22.22 24.27 5.11
N ASP A 208 -22.71 23.99 6.32
CA ASP A 208 -23.08 25.02 7.29
C ASP A 208 -21.87 25.88 7.69
N GLU A 209 -20.71 25.26 7.96
CA GLU A 209 -19.46 25.97 8.20
C GLU A 209 -19.04 26.86 7.03
N TRP A 210 -19.16 26.36 5.79
CA TRP A 210 -18.83 27.12 4.60
C TRP A 210 -19.77 28.32 4.42
N PHE A 211 -21.08 28.13 4.58
CA PHE A 211 -22.07 29.21 4.52
C PHE A 211 -21.79 30.29 5.57
N ASN A 212 -21.43 29.90 6.79
CA ASN A 212 -21.10 30.83 7.87
C ASN A 212 -19.80 31.63 7.61
N ARG A 213 -18.90 31.14 6.75
CA ARG A 213 -17.66 31.84 6.37
C ARG A 213 -17.84 32.78 5.18
N LEU A 214 -19.00 32.79 4.52
CA LEU A 214 -19.25 33.70 3.40
C LEU A 214 -19.31 35.15 3.91
N PRO A 215 -18.61 36.10 3.27
CA PRO A 215 -18.72 37.50 3.61
C PRO A 215 -20.16 37.98 3.37
N ALA A 216 -20.69 38.77 4.31
CA ALA A 216 -22.02 39.35 4.19
C ALA A 216 -22.16 40.11 2.86
N PRO A 217 -23.29 39.98 2.15
CA PRO A 217 -23.49 40.68 0.88
C PRO A 217 -23.36 42.19 1.13
N LYS A 218 -22.47 42.85 0.38
CA LYS A 218 -22.35 44.31 0.40
C LYS A 218 -23.73 44.89 0.06
N GLN A 219 -24.37 45.52 1.04
CA GLN A 219 -25.58 46.32 0.80
C GLN A 219 -25.19 47.43 -0.19
N ALA A 220 -25.85 47.42 -1.35
CA ALA A 220 -25.74 48.46 -2.37
C ALA A 220 -26.68 49.63 -2.05
#